data_AF-A0A6C0JEU7-F1
#
_entry.id   AF-A0A6C0JEU7-F1
#
_cell.length_a   1.000
_cell.length_b   1.000
_cell.length_c   1.000
_cell.angle_alpha   90.00
_cell.angle_beta   90.00
_cell.angle_gamma   90.00
#
_symmetry.space_group_name_H-M   'P 1'
#
loop_
_entity.id
_entity.type
_entity.pdbx_description
1 polymer ?
#
loop_
_entity_poly.entity_id
_entity_poly.type
_entity_poly.pdbx_seq_one_letter_code
_entity_poly.pdbx_strand_id
1 'polypeptide(L)'
;MPRTKKDKTKKTTAKKAPKVNKVVKEEPVQVAAPVENVVEKKEVTSDQVIAAEFLSIVASIQEVSSKLTALKNQLRALEKKAVREIKAANKRSKKNAKKGNRTPSGFIKPTAISDQLAKFLGKEKGTQMARTDVTKEINTYIRAHKLQDPKNGRIILADGKLTKLLNLQKEDELTYFNLQKFMKPHFATATTKATGIIYA
;
A
#
# COMPACT_ATOMS: atom_id res chain seq x y z
N MET A 1 17.52 3.17 44.41
CA MET A 1 16.88 3.44 45.73
C MET A 1 17.66 4.57 46.39
N PRO A 2 17.09 5.47 47.25
CA PRO A 2 15.72 5.56 47.75
C PRO A 2 15.04 6.97 47.75
N ARG A 3 13.72 6.93 47.57
CA ARG A 3 12.61 7.63 48.28
C ARG A 3 12.76 9.09 48.77
N THR A 4 11.92 9.97 48.23
CA THR A 4 11.19 10.97 49.03
C THR A 4 9.70 10.97 48.69
N LYS A 5 8.90 10.96 49.75
CA LYS A 5 7.44 10.85 49.82
C LYS A 5 6.78 12.15 49.35
N LYS A 6 5.64 12.06 48.66
CA LYS A 6 4.57 13.04 48.80
C LYS A 6 3.21 12.34 48.81
N ASP A 7 2.79 12.13 50.04
CA ASP A 7 1.44 11.84 50.48
C ASP A 7 0.50 12.99 50.09
N LYS A 8 -0.63 12.67 49.44
CA LYS A 8 -1.79 13.57 49.33
C LYS A 8 -3.08 12.74 49.25
N THR A 9 -3.57 12.41 50.43
CA THR A 9 -4.92 12.78 50.91
C THR A 9 -6.10 12.61 49.94
N LYS A 10 -6.79 11.51 50.20
CA LYS A 10 -8.25 11.29 50.07
C LYS A 10 -9.03 12.58 50.39
N LYS A 11 -9.76 13.12 49.42
CA LYS A 11 -10.77 14.17 49.64
C LYS A 11 -12.11 13.72 49.08
N THR A 12 -12.96 13.30 49.99
CA THR A 12 -14.42 13.24 49.90
C THR A 12 -14.96 14.60 49.49
N THR A 13 -15.84 14.64 48.48
CA THR A 13 -16.74 15.77 48.28
C THR A 13 -18.14 15.27 47.97
N ALA A 14 -19.03 15.67 48.86
CA ALA A 14 -20.44 15.39 48.93
C ALA A 14 -21.21 15.81 47.67
N LYS A 15 -22.24 15.01 47.35
CA LYS A 15 -23.39 15.40 46.55
C LYS A 15 -23.98 16.69 47.12
N LYS A 16 -24.07 17.75 46.32
CA LYS A 16 -24.90 18.92 46.60
C LYS A 16 -26.06 18.93 45.60
N ALA A 17 -27.25 18.69 46.13
CA ALA A 17 -28.52 18.93 45.46
C ALA A 17 -28.83 20.44 45.43
N PRO A 18 -29.61 20.92 44.45
CA PRO A 18 -30.48 22.07 44.63
C PRO A 18 -31.91 21.59 44.94
N LYS A 19 -32.44 21.95 46.12
CA LYS A 19 -33.87 22.23 46.31
C LYS A 19 -34.15 23.57 45.61
N VAL A 20 -35.33 23.86 45.06
CA VAL A 20 -36.48 24.40 45.81
C VAL A 20 -37.68 24.58 44.87
N ASN A 21 -38.85 24.23 45.42
CA ASN A 21 -40.24 24.68 45.17
C ASN A 21 -40.90 24.53 43.79
N LYS A 22 -41.67 23.45 43.71
CA LYS A 22 -42.86 23.30 42.86
C LYS A 22 -44.04 23.94 43.62
N VAL A 23 -44.55 25.06 43.13
CA VAL A 23 -45.78 25.71 43.62
C VAL A 23 -46.96 25.20 42.80
N VAL A 24 -47.91 24.59 43.53
CA VAL A 24 -49.37 24.51 43.35
C VAL A 24 -49.96 24.89 41.99
N LYS A 25 -50.66 23.94 41.34
CA LYS A 25 -51.80 24.24 40.47
C LYS A 25 -52.68 23.00 40.25
N GLU A 26 -53.95 23.11 40.63
CA GLU A 26 -55.19 22.39 40.22
C GLU A 26 -56.15 22.49 41.43
N GLU A 27 -57.33 23.13 41.33
CA GLU A 27 -58.50 22.68 40.57
C GLU A 27 -59.42 23.84 40.10
N PRO A 28 -60.34 23.56 39.16
CA PRO A 28 -61.03 24.53 38.33
C PRO A 28 -62.41 24.93 38.87
N VAL A 29 -62.80 26.19 38.67
CA VAL A 29 -64.20 26.62 38.75
C VAL A 29 -64.79 26.52 37.34
N GLN A 30 -65.71 25.56 37.16
CA GLN A 30 -66.66 25.54 36.05
C GLN A 30 -67.90 26.35 36.47
N VAL A 31 -68.28 27.35 35.67
CA VAL A 31 -69.70 27.68 35.47
C VAL A 31 -69.90 27.96 33.99
N ALA A 32 -70.82 27.19 33.40
CA ALA A 32 -71.18 27.19 32.01
C ALA A 32 -71.91 28.47 31.58
N ALA A 33 -71.62 28.94 30.38
CA ALA A 33 -72.56 29.66 29.53
C ALA A 33 -72.23 29.33 28.06
N PRO A 34 -73.16 28.74 27.29
CA PRO A 34 -72.95 28.43 25.88
C PRO A 34 -73.37 29.63 25.02
N VAL A 35 -72.49 30.09 24.14
CA VAL A 35 -72.90 30.88 22.97
C VAL A 35 -72.08 30.46 21.77
N GLU A 36 -72.75 29.64 20.97
CA GLU A 36 -72.74 29.59 19.51
C GLU A 36 -71.42 29.83 18.78
N ASN A 37 -70.95 28.74 18.16
CA ASN A 37 -70.01 28.73 17.05
C ASN A 37 -70.34 29.81 16.01
N VAL A 38 -69.56 30.89 16.00
CA VAL A 38 -69.34 31.69 14.80
C VAL A 38 -68.29 30.98 13.97
N VAL A 39 -68.69 30.59 12.75
CA VAL A 39 -67.79 30.15 11.69
C VAL A 39 -66.85 31.31 11.36
N GLU A 40 -65.70 31.36 12.03
CA GLU A 40 -64.67 32.37 11.76
C GLU A 40 -63.62 31.78 10.82
N LYS A 41 -63.80 32.11 9.54
CA LYS A 41 -62.76 32.03 8.52
C LYS A 41 -61.62 32.93 9.01
N LYS A 42 -60.61 32.37 9.70
CA LYS A 42 -59.45 33.12 10.20
C LYS A 42 -58.74 33.78 9.03
N GLU A 43 -59.04 35.05 8.80
CA GLU A 43 -58.22 35.95 8.02
C GLU A 43 -56.88 36.05 8.75
N VAL A 44 -55.82 35.59 8.09
CA VAL A 44 -54.45 35.71 8.58
C VAL A 44 -54.15 37.21 8.63
N THR A 45 -54.07 37.79 9.82
CA THR A 45 -53.76 39.22 9.99
C THR A 45 -52.34 39.50 9.49
N SER A 46 -52.11 40.69 8.92
CA SER A 46 -50.80 41.12 8.36
C SER A 46 -49.64 40.90 9.34
N ASP A 47 -49.89 41.06 10.64
CA ASP A 47 -48.90 40.87 11.70
C ASP A 47 -48.43 39.41 11.83
N GLN A 48 -49.31 38.43 11.54
CA GLN A 48 -48.93 37.01 11.53
C GLN A 48 -48.06 36.66 10.31
N VAL A 49 -48.31 37.31 9.17
CA VAL A 49 -47.50 37.11 7.95
C VAL A 49 -46.08 37.66 8.16
N ILE A 50 -45.95 38.87 8.70
CA ILE A 50 -44.65 39.49 8.99
C ILE A 50 -43.87 38.66 10.04
N ALA A 51 -44.55 38.19 11.10
CA ALA A 51 -43.91 37.32 12.09
C ALA A 51 -43.38 36.01 11.48
N ALA A 52 -44.11 35.42 10.52
CA ALA A 52 -43.67 34.22 9.80
C ALA A 52 -42.43 34.49 8.93
N GLU A 53 -42.36 35.65 8.26
CA GLU A 53 -41.18 36.07 7.50
C GLU A 53 -39.94 36.28 8.39
N PHE A 54 -40.09 36.91 9.56
CA PHE A 54 -39.00 37.04 10.53
C PHE A 54 -38.48 35.69 11.03
N LEU A 55 -39.39 34.75 11.33
CA LEU A 55 -39.00 33.39 11.74
C LEU A 55 -38.25 32.65 10.62
N SER A 56 -38.67 32.83 9.37
CA SER A 56 -37.98 32.28 8.19
C SER A 56 -36.56 32.82 8.04
N ILE A 57 -36.34 34.12 8.26
CA ILE A 57 -35.01 34.74 8.22
C ILE A 57 -34.12 34.22 9.36
N VAL A 58 -34.66 34.12 10.58
CA VAL A 58 -33.90 33.56 11.72
C VAL A 58 -33.52 32.09 11.47
N ALA A 59 -34.43 31.29 10.89
CA ALA A 59 -34.14 29.93 10.49
C ALA A 59 -33.04 29.87 9.41
N SER A 60 -33.07 30.78 8.43
CA SER A 60 -32.03 30.89 7.40
C SER A 60 -30.66 31.26 8.00
N ILE A 61 -30.63 32.18 8.98
CA ILE A 61 -29.40 32.54 9.70
C ILE A 61 -28.85 31.33 10.48
N GLN A 62 -29.72 30.57 11.15
CA GLN A 62 -29.33 29.35 11.85
C GLN A 62 -28.78 28.31 10.87
N GLU A 63 -29.41 28.11 9.72
CA GLU A 63 -28.94 27.19 8.68
C GLU A 63 -27.55 27.60 8.16
N VAL A 64 -27.34 28.88 7.82
CA VAL A 64 -26.04 29.40 7.40
C VAL A 64 -24.98 29.22 8.48
N SER A 65 -25.32 29.45 9.75
CA SER A 65 -24.39 29.24 10.88
C SER A 65 -23.98 27.77 11.02
N SER A 66 -24.90 26.84 10.78
CA SER A 66 -24.62 25.40 10.80
C SER A 66 -23.72 24.98 9.63
N LYS A 67 -23.98 25.49 8.41
CA LYS A 67 -23.16 25.25 7.22
C LYS A 67 -21.75 25.80 7.38
N LEU A 68 -21.59 26.98 7.96
CA LEU A 68 -20.28 27.56 8.26
C LEU A 68 -19.46 26.68 9.22
N THR A 69 -20.12 26.12 10.23
CA THR A 69 -19.46 25.20 11.18
C THR A 69 -19.05 23.88 10.51
N ALA A 70 -19.92 23.34 9.65
CA ALA A 70 -19.61 22.16 8.86
C ALA A 70 -18.41 22.39 7.92
N LEU A 71 -18.39 23.51 7.20
CA LEU A 71 -17.28 23.89 6.31
C LEU A 71 -15.96 24.05 7.07
N LYS A 72 -15.96 24.69 8.25
CA LYS A 72 -14.77 24.79 9.11
C LYS A 72 -14.24 23.41 9.51
N ASN A 73 -15.13 22.46 9.81
CA ASN A 73 -14.73 21.09 10.15
C ASN A 73 -14.19 20.33 8.95
N GLN A 74 -14.80 20.49 7.77
CA GLN A 74 -14.32 19.90 6.51
C GLN A 74 -12.94 20.44 6.13
N LEU A 75 -12.71 21.75 6.28
CA LEU A 75 -11.41 22.37 6.03
C LEU A 75 -10.33 21.79 6.95
N ARG A 76 -10.58 21.73 8.26
CA ARG A 76 -9.64 21.11 9.22
C ARG A 76 -9.37 19.64 8.91
N ALA A 77 -10.37 18.91 8.43
CA ALA A 77 -10.21 17.51 8.03
C ALA A 77 -9.35 17.37 6.76
N LEU A 78 -9.56 18.23 5.76
CA LEU A 78 -8.78 18.28 4.53
C LEU A 78 -7.33 18.67 4.80
N GLU A 79 -7.08 19.68 5.61
CA GLU A 79 -5.73 20.08 6.04
C GLU A 79 -4.97 18.89 6.66
N LYS A 80 -5.61 18.16 7.57
CA LYS A 80 -5.02 16.95 8.18
C LYS A 80 -4.75 15.85 7.15
N LYS A 81 -5.64 15.64 6.17
CA LYS A 81 -5.44 14.66 5.09
C LYS A 81 -4.26 15.06 4.21
N ALA A 82 -4.21 16.31 3.74
CA ALA A 82 -3.14 16.84 2.90
C ALA A 82 -1.77 16.71 3.58
N VAL A 83 -1.65 17.09 4.87
CA VAL A 83 -0.40 16.93 5.62
C VAL A 83 0.03 15.46 5.73
N ARG A 84 -0.91 14.53 5.93
CA ARG A 84 -0.61 13.09 5.97
C ARG A 84 -0.15 12.57 4.62
N GLU A 85 -0.80 12.98 3.53
CA GLU A 85 -0.45 12.56 2.18
C GLU A 85 0.92 13.09 1.76
N ILE A 86 1.23 14.35 2.03
CA ILE A 86 2.56 14.94 1.77
C ILE A 86 3.64 14.17 2.55
N LYS A 87 3.40 13.87 3.84
CA LYS A 87 4.34 13.07 4.65
C LYS A 87 4.51 11.65 4.10
N ALA A 88 3.42 11.01 3.66
CA ALA A 88 3.46 9.68 3.07
C ALA A 88 4.21 9.67 1.73
N ALA A 89 3.96 10.65 0.86
CA ALA A 89 4.65 10.85 -0.40
C ALA A 89 6.15 11.06 -0.20
N ASN A 90 6.53 11.94 0.74
CA ASN A 90 7.93 12.20 1.09
C ASN A 90 8.65 10.98 1.68
N LYS A 91 7.94 10.13 2.43
CA LYS A 91 8.51 8.87 2.92
C LYS A 91 8.73 7.86 1.80
N ARG A 92 7.77 7.76 0.87
CA ARG A 92 7.87 6.89 -0.32
C ARG A 92 9.00 7.34 -1.24
N SER A 93 9.12 8.64 -1.51
CA SER A 93 10.21 9.19 -2.33
C SER A 93 11.58 8.92 -1.71
N LYS A 94 11.76 9.17 -0.40
CA LYS A 94 13.02 8.84 0.31
C LYS A 94 13.36 7.35 0.27
N LYS A 95 12.38 6.45 0.39
CA LYS A 95 12.60 5.00 0.28
C LYS A 95 13.03 4.61 -1.14
N ASN A 96 12.41 5.19 -2.16
CA ASN A 96 12.74 4.93 -3.55
C ASN A 96 14.09 5.54 -3.94
N ALA A 97 14.45 6.72 -3.43
CA ALA A 97 15.77 7.33 -3.61
C ALA A 97 16.89 6.46 -2.98
N LYS A 98 16.66 5.89 -1.78
CA LYS A 98 17.58 4.91 -1.18
C LYS A 98 17.66 3.58 -1.94
N LYS A 99 16.66 3.28 -2.77
CA LYS A 99 16.64 2.12 -3.68
C LYS A 99 17.18 2.48 -5.08
N GLY A 100 17.54 3.74 -5.32
CA GLY A 100 17.79 4.31 -6.63
C GLY A 100 19.15 3.95 -7.20
N ASN A 101 19.11 3.47 -8.46
CA ASN A 101 20.22 3.32 -9.39
C ASN A 101 21.39 2.42 -8.96
N ARG A 102 21.08 1.18 -8.54
CA ARG A 102 22.06 0.12 -8.78
C ARG A 102 22.24 0.05 -10.29
N THR A 103 23.40 0.49 -10.78
CA THR A 103 23.84 0.21 -12.15
C THR A 103 23.55 -1.27 -12.42
N PRO A 104 23.06 -1.64 -13.63
CA PRO A 104 22.84 -3.04 -13.95
C PRO A 104 24.16 -3.75 -13.64
N SER A 105 24.12 -4.59 -12.61
CA SER A 105 25.30 -5.29 -12.13
C SER A 105 25.99 -5.93 -13.33
N GLY A 106 27.33 -5.96 -13.40
CA GLY A 106 28.04 -6.50 -14.57
C GLY A 106 27.60 -7.90 -15.01
N PHE A 107 26.90 -8.64 -14.14
CA PHE A 107 26.25 -9.92 -14.41
C PHE A 107 24.97 -9.85 -15.29
N ILE A 108 24.33 -8.68 -15.39
CA ILE A 108 23.12 -8.39 -16.17
C ILE A 108 23.48 -7.82 -17.57
N LYS A 109 24.77 -7.62 -17.85
CA LYS A 109 25.21 -7.12 -19.17
C LYS A 109 24.83 -8.15 -20.25
N PRO A 110 24.08 -7.76 -21.30
CA PRO A 110 23.82 -8.63 -22.43
C PRO A 110 25.13 -9.01 -23.11
N THR A 111 25.38 -10.31 -23.23
CA THR A 111 26.57 -10.88 -23.86
C THR A 111 26.14 -11.85 -24.95
N ALA A 112 26.87 -11.87 -26.07
CA ALA A 112 26.63 -12.85 -27.12
C ALA A 112 26.86 -14.27 -26.57
N ILE A 113 25.88 -15.14 -26.83
CA ILE A 113 25.91 -16.53 -26.42
C ILE A 113 26.34 -17.42 -27.61
N SER A 114 27.04 -18.52 -27.34
CA SER A 114 27.35 -19.55 -28.34
C SER A 114 26.11 -20.22 -28.95
N ASP A 115 26.22 -20.67 -30.21
CA ASP A 115 25.15 -21.37 -30.93
C ASP A 115 24.60 -22.60 -30.21
N GLN A 116 25.45 -23.32 -29.48
CA GLN A 116 25.04 -24.51 -28.71
C GLN A 116 24.11 -24.13 -27.55
N LEU A 117 24.42 -23.05 -26.84
CA LEU A 117 23.61 -22.57 -25.73
C LEU A 117 22.33 -21.89 -26.23
N ALA A 118 22.36 -21.18 -27.36
CA ALA A 118 21.15 -20.65 -28.00
C ALA A 118 20.19 -21.77 -28.42
N LYS A 119 20.70 -22.85 -29.05
CA LYS A 119 19.90 -24.03 -29.41
C LYS A 119 19.27 -24.71 -28.19
N PHE A 120 20.00 -24.86 -27.09
CA PHE A 120 19.48 -25.44 -25.86
C PHE A 120 18.33 -24.61 -25.26
N LEU A 121 18.44 -23.29 -25.33
CA LEU A 121 17.43 -22.35 -24.83
C LEU A 121 16.28 -22.10 -25.83
N GLY A 122 16.32 -22.69 -27.03
CA GLY A 122 15.33 -22.46 -28.09
C GLY A 122 15.34 -21.01 -28.61
N LYS A 123 16.51 -20.36 -28.62
CA LYS A 123 16.70 -18.99 -29.12
C LYS A 123 17.44 -18.98 -30.45
N GLU A 124 17.31 -17.87 -31.18
CA GLU A 124 18.01 -17.67 -32.44
C GLU A 124 19.53 -17.55 -32.24
N LYS A 125 20.29 -17.95 -33.26
CA LYS A 125 21.76 -17.82 -33.26
C LYS A 125 22.15 -16.34 -33.16
N GLY A 126 23.14 -16.03 -32.34
CA GLY A 126 23.58 -14.64 -32.13
C GLY A 126 22.74 -13.83 -31.12
N THR A 127 21.76 -14.45 -30.45
CA THR A 127 21.02 -13.77 -29.37
C THR A 127 21.96 -13.34 -28.24
N GLN A 128 21.80 -12.10 -27.78
CA GLN A 128 22.51 -11.58 -26.61
C GLN A 128 21.68 -11.81 -25.35
N MET A 129 22.27 -12.43 -24.34
CA MET A 129 21.61 -12.63 -23.05
C MET A 129 22.59 -12.40 -21.92
N ALA A 130 22.07 -11.95 -20.79
CA ALA A 130 22.85 -11.81 -19.58
C ALA A 130 23.18 -13.19 -18.98
N ARG A 131 24.36 -13.30 -18.35
CA ARG A 131 24.76 -14.52 -17.63
C ARG A 131 23.75 -14.93 -16.57
N THR A 132 23.11 -13.95 -15.91
CA THR A 132 22.05 -14.21 -14.93
C THR A 132 20.85 -14.91 -15.52
N ASP A 133 20.44 -14.54 -16.73
CA ASP A 133 19.22 -15.08 -17.34
C ASP A 133 19.44 -16.47 -17.90
N VAL A 134 20.60 -16.71 -18.53
CA VAL A 134 21.03 -18.07 -18.91
C VAL A 134 21.06 -19.01 -17.70
N THR A 135 21.63 -18.55 -16.57
CA THR A 135 21.69 -19.38 -15.35
C THR A 135 20.29 -19.70 -14.82
N LYS A 136 19.35 -18.74 -14.89
CA LYS A 136 17.96 -18.98 -14.48
C LYS A 136 17.29 -20.02 -15.38
N GLU A 137 17.44 -19.90 -16.68
CA GLU A 137 16.84 -20.85 -17.64
C GLU A 137 17.37 -22.27 -17.43
N ILE A 138 18.69 -22.43 -17.24
CA ILE A 138 19.29 -23.73 -16.92
C ILE A 138 18.77 -24.27 -15.58
N ASN A 139 18.63 -23.43 -14.55
CA ASN A 139 18.06 -23.86 -13.27
C ASN A 139 16.59 -24.28 -13.39
N THR A 140 15.81 -23.58 -14.20
CA THR A 140 14.43 -23.95 -14.53
C THR A 140 14.39 -25.30 -15.23
N TYR A 141 15.29 -25.53 -16.20
CA TYR A 141 15.43 -26.82 -16.87
C TYR A 141 15.77 -27.95 -15.89
N ILE A 142 16.78 -27.77 -15.03
CA ILE A 142 17.21 -28.75 -14.02
C ILE A 142 16.03 -29.14 -13.11
N ARG A 143 15.22 -28.17 -12.70
CA ARG A 143 14.04 -28.40 -11.86
C ARG A 143 12.92 -29.11 -12.62
N ALA A 144 12.64 -28.67 -13.86
CA ALA A 144 11.60 -29.25 -14.70
C ALA A 144 11.89 -30.73 -15.02
N HIS A 145 13.16 -31.06 -15.25
CA HIS A 145 13.62 -32.42 -15.54
C HIS A 145 14.02 -33.22 -14.29
N LYS A 146 13.84 -32.67 -13.08
CA LYS A 146 14.19 -33.31 -11.79
C LYS A 146 15.62 -33.88 -11.77
N LEU A 147 16.57 -33.15 -12.35
CA LEU A 147 17.98 -33.55 -12.46
C LEU A 147 18.77 -33.35 -11.17
N GLN A 148 18.11 -33.22 -10.02
CA GLN A 148 18.78 -33.05 -8.72
C GLN A 148 18.97 -34.41 -8.08
N ASP A 149 20.12 -34.63 -7.46
CA ASP A 149 20.35 -35.84 -6.69
C ASP A 149 19.43 -35.86 -5.45
N PRO A 150 18.59 -36.89 -5.26
CA PRO A 150 17.71 -37.00 -4.09
C PRO A 150 18.48 -37.08 -2.76
N LYS A 151 19.75 -37.50 -2.77
CA LYS A 151 20.59 -37.58 -1.57
C LYS A 151 21.27 -36.25 -1.24
N ASN A 152 21.61 -35.48 -2.27
CA ASN A 152 22.26 -34.18 -2.11
C ASN A 152 21.79 -33.22 -3.21
N GLY A 153 20.76 -32.43 -2.93
CA GLY A 153 20.18 -31.48 -3.90
C GLY A 153 21.11 -30.36 -4.38
N ARG A 154 22.37 -30.32 -3.93
CA ARG A 154 23.43 -29.47 -4.46
C ARG A 154 24.07 -30.04 -5.73
N ILE A 155 24.00 -31.37 -5.90
CA ILE A 155 24.53 -32.12 -7.02
C ILE A 155 23.45 -32.21 -8.10
N ILE A 156 23.86 -31.90 -9.33
CA ILE A 156 23.01 -31.95 -10.51
C ILE A 156 23.47 -33.14 -11.35
N LEU A 157 22.60 -34.13 -11.49
CA LEU A 157 22.76 -35.26 -12.39
C LEU A 157 22.42 -34.79 -13.82
N ALA A 158 23.41 -34.21 -14.50
CA ALA A 158 23.23 -33.67 -15.84
C ALA A 158 22.74 -34.74 -16.82
N ASP A 159 21.71 -34.40 -17.60
CA ASP A 159 21.22 -35.24 -18.67
C ASP A 159 22.12 -35.14 -19.91
N GLY A 160 21.93 -36.02 -20.90
CA GLY A 160 22.74 -36.01 -22.10
C GLY A 160 22.73 -34.68 -22.87
N LYS A 161 21.69 -33.84 -22.70
CA LYS A 161 21.63 -32.51 -23.30
C LYS A 161 22.50 -31.50 -22.53
N LEU A 162 22.38 -31.46 -21.19
CA LEU A 162 23.16 -30.57 -20.34
C LEU A 162 24.65 -30.94 -20.31
N THR A 163 24.97 -32.23 -20.33
CA THR A 163 26.36 -32.75 -20.43
C THR A 163 27.01 -32.34 -21.75
N LYS A 164 26.30 -32.46 -22.88
CA LYS A 164 26.78 -32.00 -24.19
C LYS A 164 26.96 -30.49 -24.25
N LEU A 165 26.07 -29.75 -23.60
CA LEU A 165 26.14 -28.30 -23.56
C LEU A 165 27.33 -27.81 -22.73
N LEU A 166 27.57 -28.41 -21.57
CA LEU A 166 28.59 -27.97 -20.62
C LEU A 166 29.95 -28.69 -20.79
N ASN A 167 30.06 -29.59 -21.77
CA ASN A 167 31.24 -30.44 -22.02
C ASN A 167 31.73 -31.17 -20.75
N LEU A 168 30.79 -31.66 -19.92
CA LEU A 168 31.11 -32.34 -18.67
C LEU A 168 31.70 -33.73 -18.95
N GLN A 169 32.78 -34.07 -18.25
CA GLN A 169 33.31 -35.42 -18.23
C GLN A 169 32.51 -36.28 -17.25
N LYS A 170 32.59 -37.61 -17.39
CA LYS A 170 31.89 -38.56 -16.48
C LYS A 170 32.33 -38.45 -15.02
N GLU A 171 33.52 -37.90 -14.79
CA GLU A 171 34.11 -37.70 -13.47
C GLU A 171 33.83 -36.30 -12.89
N ASP A 172 33.27 -35.38 -13.69
CA ASP A 172 33.00 -34.01 -13.24
C ASP A 172 31.68 -33.92 -12.48
N GLU A 173 31.75 -33.49 -11.22
CA GLU A 173 30.57 -33.21 -10.41
C GLU A 173 29.99 -31.82 -10.74
N LEU A 174 28.82 -31.81 -11.40
CA LEU A 174 28.09 -30.57 -11.65
C LEU A 174 27.31 -30.14 -10.41
N THR A 175 27.63 -28.96 -9.89
CA THR A 175 26.87 -28.30 -8.81
C THR A 175 26.46 -26.90 -9.24
N TYR A 176 25.48 -26.31 -8.56
CA TYR A 176 25.06 -24.93 -8.82
C TYR A 176 26.21 -23.91 -8.68
N PHE A 177 27.21 -24.21 -7.83
CA PHE A 177 28.40 -23.38 -7.64
C PHE A 177 29.35 -23.48 -8.84
N ASN A 178 29.58 -24.69 -9.35
CA ASN A 178 30.49 -24.94 -10.46
C ASN A 178 29.86 -24.67 -11.84
N LEU A 179 28.54 -24.56 -11.95
CA LEU A 179 27.84 -24.29 -13.21
C LEU A 179 28.40 -23.07 -13.95
N GLN A 180 28.74 -22.01 -13.23
CA GLN A 180 29.36 -20.82 -13.82
C GLN A 180 30.72 -21.09 -14.47
N LYS A 181 31.52 -22.03 -13.93
CA LYS A 181 32.83 -22.43 -14.49
C LYS A 181 32.65 -23.05 -15.88
N PHE A 182 31.70 -23.98 -16.00
CA PHE A 182 31.40 -24.67 -17.26
C PHE A 182 30.71 -23.78 -18.29
N MET A 183 29.98 -22.74 -17.86
CA MET A 183 29.38 -21.79 -18.80
C MET A 183 30.35 -20.74 -19.34
N LYS A 184 31.51 -20.51 -18.69
CA LYS A 184 32.47 -19.47 -19.10
C LYS A 184 32.87 -19.53 -20.59
N PRO A 185 33.11 -20.71 -21.19
CA PRO A 185 33.45 -20.83 -22.62
C PRO A 185 32.30 -20.51 -23.57
N HIS A 186 31.04 -20.55 -23.08
CA HIS A 186 29.84 -20.33 -23.91
C HIS A 186 29.41 -18.87 -24.00
N PHE A 187 30.11 -17.98 -23.29
CA PHE A 187 29.91 -16.53 -23.37
C PHE A 187 31.10 -15.90 -24.09
N ALA A 188 30.82 -15.03 -25.05
CA ALA A 188 31.85 -14.22 -25.68
C ALA A 188 32.49 -13.30 -24.62
N THR A 189 33.75 -13.54 -24.27
CA THR A 189 34.51 -12.57 -23.48
C THR A 189 34.70 -11.33 -24.36
N ALA A 190 34.47 -10.14 -23.82
CA ALA A 190 34.56 -8.86 -24.56
C ALA A 190 35.97 -8.55 -25.12
N THR A 191 36.90 -9.50 -25.10
CA THR A 191 38.27 -9.41 -25.60
C THR A 191 38.63 -10.43 -26.69
N THR A 192 37.77 -11.39 -27.03
CA THR A 192 38.03 -12.30 -28.17
C THR A 192 37.23 -11.83 -29.38
N LYS A 193 37.83 -10.90 -30.12
CA LYS A 193 37.44 -10.53 -31.47
C LYS A 193 37.34 -11.78 -32.35
N ALA A 194 36.39 -11.72 -33.26
CA ALA A 194 36.26 -12.53 -34.46
C ALA A 194 37.61 -12.94 -35.07
N THR A 195 37.89 -14.24 -35.03
CA THR A 195 38.63 -14.98 -36.06
C THR A 195 37.86 -16.29 -36.19
N GLY A 196 37.09 -16.51 -37.25
CA GLY A 196 37.58 -16.52 -38.61
C GLY A 196 38.04 -17.95 -38.90
N ILE A 197 37.13 -18.73 -39.47
CA ILE A 197 37.35 -20.01 -40.15
C ILE A 197 38.70 -19.99 -40.88
N ILE A 198 39.60 -20.95 -40.62
CA ILE A 198 40.47 -21.51 -41.67
C ILE A 198 40.69 -23.01 -41.35
N TYR A 199 40.12 -23.85 -42.23
CA TYR A 199 40.57 -25.20 -42.52
C TYR A 199 42.00 -25.14 -43.08
N ALA A 200 42.90 -25.96 -42.57
CA ALA A 200 44.03 -26.53 -43.30
C ALA A 200 44.35 -27.90 -42.69
#